data_AF-A0A7V8GJU9-F1
#
_entry.id   AF-A0A7V8GJU9-F1
#
_cell.length_a   1.000
_cell.length_b   1.000
_cell.length_c   1.000
_cell.angle_alpha   90.00
_cell.angle_beta   90.00
_cell.angle_gamma   90.00
#
_symmetry.space_group_name_H-M   'P 1'
#
loop_
_entity.id
_entity.type
_entity.pdbx_description
1 polymer ?
#
loop_
_entity_poly.entity_id
_entity_poly.type
_entity_poly.pdbx_seq_one_letter_code
_entity_poly.pdbx_strand_id
1 'polypeptide(L)'
;MERFRDAQQQALAQLREVRSKIPAGTPGDIAAFIDTHLLMLDDRSLVDSTVANIRSAGINAEAALRRSRDALVAVFEQMEDPYLRTRRDDVEHVVSRVQRVLTRTERELPGGQVPLTKKK
;
A
#
# COMPACT_ATOMS: atom_id res chain seq x y z
N MET A 1 -17.21 0.51 6.43
CA MET A 1 -16.89 0.27 5.00
C MET A 1 -16.41 1.53 4.32
N GLU A 2 -17.15 2.64 4.43
CA GLU A 2 -16.72 3.96 3.92
C GLU A 2 -15.32 4.35 4.39
N ARG A 3 -15.07 4.30 5.71
CA ARG A 3 -13.74 4.52 6.29
C ARG A 3 -12.61 3.68 5.68
N PHE A 4 -12.88 2.43 5.28
CA PHE A 4 -11.87 1.59 4.61
C PHE A 4 -11.62 2.09 3.18
N ARG A 5 -12.68 2.39 2.43
CA ARG A 5 -12.58 2.92 1.06
C ARG A 5 -11.86 4.27 1.05
N ASP A 6 -12.17 5.16 1.98
CA ASP A 6 -11.51 6.45 2.09
C ASP A 6 -10.01 6.28 2.37
N ALA A 7 -9.67 5.38 3.29
CA ALA A 7 -8.27 5.09 3.60
C ALA A 7 -7.52 4.47 2.41
N GLN A 8 -8.17 3.58 1.66
CA GLN A 8 -7.63 3.01 0.43
C GLN A 8 -7.38 4.10 -0.63
N GLN A 9 -8.36 4.98 -0.86
CA GLN A 9 -8.24 6.07 -1.83
C GLN A 9 -7.15 7.07 -1.44
N GLN A 10 -7.03 7.39 -0.15
CA GLN A 10 -5.96 8.25 0.35
C GLN A 10 -4.59 7.60 0.16
N ALA A 11 -4.43 6.31 0.49
CA ALA A 11 -3.20 5.56 0.25
C ALA A 11 -2.82 5.53 -1.24
N LEU A 12 -3.79 5.32 -2.13
CA LEU A 12 -3.61 5.37 -3.59
C LEU A 12 -3.15 6.77 -4.04
N ALA A 13 -3.81 7.83 -3.56
CA ALA A 13 -3.47 9.21 -3.92
C ALA A 13 -2.04 9.57 -3.51
N GLN A 14 -1.63 9.24 -2.29
CA GLN A 14 -0.26 9.45 -1.82
C GLN A 14 0.77 8.71 -2.68
N LEU A 15 0.48 7.46 -3.05
CA LEU A 15 1.42 6.67 -3.84
C LEU A 15 1.51 7.20 -5.28
N ARG A 16 0.40 7.69 -5.86
CA ARG A 16 0.40 8.42 -7.14
C ARG A 16 1.20 9.72 -7.05
N GLU A 17 1.14 10.43 -5.93
CA GLU A 17 1.95 11.62 -5.71
C GLU A 17 3.45 11.28 -5.70
N VAL A 18 3.85 10.22 -4.98
CA VAL A 18 5.24 9.73 -5.02
C VAL A 18 5.63 9.35 -6.46
N ARG A 19 4.75 8.66 -7.19
CA ARG A 19 4.98 8.29 -8.59
C ARG A 19 5.21 9.50 -9.50
N SER A 20 4.42 10.57 -9.33
CA SER A 20 4.53 11.80 -10.13
C SER A 20 5.82 12.58 -9.87
N LYS A 21 6.45 12.37 -8.71
CA LYS A 21 7.72 13.02 -8.34
C LYS A 21 8.94 12.30 -8.89
N ILE A 22 8.78 11.12 -9.51
CA ILE A 22 9.88 10.38 -10.14
C ILE A 22 10.23 11.02 -11.50
N PRO A 23 11.46 11.52 -11.70
CA PRO A 23 11.91 12.08 -12.97
C PRO A 23 11.93 11.04 -14.11
N ALA A 24 11.74 11.49 -15.35
CA ALA A 24 11.80 10.63 -16.54
C ALA A 24 13.16 9.94 -16.76
N GLY A 25 14.25 10.48 -16.18
CA GLY A 25 15.59 9.90 -16.25
C GLY A 25 15.89 8.86 -15.16
N THR A 26 14.93 8.59 -14.26
CA THR A 26 15.09 7.55 -13.24
C THR A 26 15.01 6.15 -13.88
N PRO A 27 15.84 5.18 -13.44
CA PRO A 27 15.71 3.78 -13.83
C PRO A 27 14.25 3.29 -13.78
N GLY A 28 13.83 2.59 -14.84
CA GLY A 28 12.42 2.21 -15.04
C GLY A 28 11.88 1.23 -14.00
N ASP A 29 12.76 0.49 -13.33
CA ASP A 29 12.44 -0.41 -12.23
C ASP A 29 11.86 0.33 -11.01
N ILE A 30 12.36 1.52 -10.69
CA ILE A 30 11.84 2.34 -9.57
C ILE A 30 10.40 2.76 -9.84
N ALA A 31 10.12 3.20 -11.07
CA ALA A 31 8.77 3.54 -11.52
C ALA A 31 7.83 2.32 -11.51
N ALA A 32 8.28 1.21 -12.08
CA ALA A 32 7.51 -0.04 -12.18
C ALA A 32 7.19 -0.65 -10.79
N PHE A 33 8.09 -0.48 -9.83
CA PHE A 33 7.87 -0.90 -8.44
C PHE A 33 6.66 -0.19 -7.83
N ILE A 34 6.58 1.14 -7.98
CA ILE A 34 5.43 1.91 -7.49
C ILE A 34 4.14 1.58 -8.25
N ASP A 35 4.23 1.41 -9.57
CA ASP A 35 3.08 1.04 -10.40
C ASP A 35 2.51 -0.32 -9.97
N THR A 36 3.38 -1.28 -9.61
CA THR A 36 2.95 -2.56 -9.04
C THR A 36 2.21 -2.38 -7.72
N HIS A 37 2.70 -1.52 -6.83
CA HIS A 37 2.04 -1.26 -5.54
C HIS A 37 0.68 -0.57 -5.72
N LEU A 38 0.53 0.31 -6.72
CA LEU A 38 -0.75 0.91 -7.08
C LEU A 38 -1.75 -0.16 -7.55
N LEU A 39 -1.31 -1.10 -8.39
CA LEU A 39 -2.15 -2.20 -8.86
C LEU A 39 -2.61 -3.09 -7.70
N MET A 40 -1.71 -3.43 -6.77
CA MET A 40 -2.05 -4.25 -5.60
C MET A 40 -3.03 -3.55 -4.65
N LEU A 41 -2.91 -2.23 -4.47
CA LEU A 41 -3.85 -1.45 -3.65
C LEU A 41 -5.26 -1.37 -4.23
N ASP A 42 -5.38 -1.41 -5.56
CA ASP A 42 -6.65 -1.35 -6.28
C ASP A 42 -7.19 -2.75 -6.65
N ASP A 43 -6.48 -3.81 -6.28
CA ASP A 43 -6.86 -5.18 -6.57
C ASP A 43 -8.18 -5.56 -5.89
N ARG A 44 -9.13 -6.03 -6.70
CA ARG A 44 -10.48 -6.37 -6.23
C ARG A 44 -10.48 -7.48 -5.19
N SER A 45 -9.58 -8.45 -5.27
CA SER A 45 -9.50 -9.56 -4.31
C SER A 45 -9.20 -9.05 -2.90
N LEU A 46 -8.22 -8.14 -2.77
CA LEU A 46 -7.89 -7.53 -1.49
C LEU A 46 -9.04 -6.66 -0.96
N VAL A 47 -9.64 -5.85 -1.82
CA VAL A 47 -10.72 -4.92 -1.45
C VAL A 47 -11.98 -5.68 -1.04
N ASP A 48 -12.44 -6.62 -1.87
CA ASP A 48 -13.67 -7.36 -1.65
C ASP A 48 -13.55 -8.30 -0.45
N SER A 49 -12.39 -8.97 -0.28
CA SER A 49 -12.15 -9.79 0.92
C SER A 49 -12.17 -8.94 2.20
N THR A 50 -11.60 -7.73 2.16
CA THR A 50 -11.62 -6.82 3.32
C THR A 50 -13.05 -6.36 3.63
N VAL A 51 -13.80 -5.97 2.61
CA VAL A 51 -15.22 -5.57 2.75
C VAL A 51 -16.07 -6.73 3.27
N ALA A 52 -15.83 -7.96 2.76
CA ALA A 52 -16.51 -9.16 3.23
C ALA A 52 -16.21 -9.42 4.70
N ASN A 53 -14.94 -9.35 5.13
CA ASN A 53 -14.53 -9.52 6.52
C ASN A 53 -15.22 -8.50 7.46
N ILE A 54 -15.35 -7.24 7.05
CA ILE A 54 -16.09 -6.22 7.82
C ILE A 54 -17.56 -6.63 8.00
N ARG A 55 -18.20 -7.10 6.92
CA ARG A 55 -19.63 -7.43 6.91
C ARG A 55 -19.95 -8.73 7.65
N SER A 56 -19.23 -9.79 7.34
CA SER A 56 -19.55 -11.14 7.81
C SER A 56 -19.05 -11.41 9.22
N ALA A 57 -17.85 -10.90 9.56
CA ALA A 57 -17.25 -11.11 10.88
C ALA A 57 -17.55 -9.97 11.86
N GLY A 58 -18.16 -8.87 11.41
CA GLY A 58 -18.52 -7.73 12.26
C GLY A 58 -17.32 -7.01 12.89
N ILE A 59 -16.14 -7.13 12.29
CA ILE A 59 -14.89 -6.53 12.79
C ILE A 59 -14.61 -5.17 12.15
N ASN A 60 -13.79 -4.36 12.81
CA ASN A 60 -13.39 -3.05 12.29
C ASN A 60 -12.51 -3.16 11.02
N ALA A 61 -12.34 -2.04 10.32
CA ALA A 61 -11.63 -1.97 9.05
C ALA A 61 -10.17 -2.43 9.16
N GLU A 62 -9.52 -2.07 10.26
CA GLU A 62 -8.13 -2.42 10.55
C GLU A 62 -7.95 -3.93 10.75
N ALA A 63 -8.81 -4.56 11.54
CA ALA A 63 -8.79 -6.00 11.76
C ALA A 63 -9.15 -6.76 10.49
N ALA A 64 -10.14 -6.29 9.73
CA ALA A 64 -10.53 -6.88 8.46
C ALA A 64 -9.40 -6.83 7.43
N LEU A 65 -8.74 -5.69 7.30
CA LEU A 65 -7.62 -5.49 6.38
C LEU A 65 -6.43 -6.37 6.75
N ARG A 66 -6.08 -6.45 8.05
CA ARG A 66 -5.04 -7.38 8.53
C ARG A 66 -5.38 -8.83 8.21
N ARG A 67 -6.64 -9.25 8.41
CA ARG A 67 -7.07 -10.61 8.11
C ARG A 67 -6.96 -10.94 6.61
N SER A 68 -7.33 -10.00 5.74
CA SER A 68 -7.18 -10.16 4.29
C SER A 68 -5.72 -10.24 3.88
N ARG A 69 -4.85 -9.42 4.46
CA ARG A 69 -3.40 -9.50 4.28
C ARG A 69 -2.84 -10.85 4.70
N ASP A 70 -3.18 -11.31 5.89
CA ASP A 70 -2.62 -12.56 6.45
C ASP A 70 -2.99 -13.76 5.56
N ALA A 71 -4.21 -13.77 5.02
CA ALA A 71 -4.63 -14.78 4.06
C ALA A 71 -3.83 -14.71 2.74
N LEU A 72 -3.60 -13.52 2.19
CA LEU A 72 -2.80 -13.34 0.97
C LEU A 72 -1.32 -13.71 1.20
N VAL A 73 -0.73 -13.28 2.32
CA VAL A 73 0.63 -13.63 2.73
C VAL A 73 0.79 -15.14 2.83
N ALA A 74 -0.15 -15.83 3.49
CA ALA A 74 -0.10 -17.28 3.62
C ALA A 74 -0.13 -18.01 2.26
N VAL A 75 -0.82 -17.45 1.25
CA VAL A 75 -0.81 -17.99 -0.12
C VAL A 75 0.57 -17.83 -0.76
N PHE A 76 1.21 -16.67 -0.64
CA PHE A 76 2.56 -16.44 -1.17
C PHE A 76 3.63 -17.27 -0.46
N GLU A 77 3.51 -17.49 0.85
CA GLU A 77 4.45 -18.32 1.61
C GLU A 77 4.43 -19.80 1.20
N GLN A 78 3.28 -20.28 0.72
CA GLN A 78 3.13 -21.66 0.22
C GLN A 78 3.67 -21.86 -1.20
N MET A 79 4.06 -20.79 -1.90
CA MET A 79 4.59 -20.92 -3.26
C MET A 79 6.00 -21.52 -3.25
N GLU A 80 6.30 -22.40 -4.20
CA GLU A 80 7.64 -23.01 -4.32
C GLU A 80 8.66 -22.05 -4.93
N ASP A 81 8.20 -21.16 -5.82
CA ASP A 81 9.04 -20.18 -6.51
C ASP A 81 9.55 -19.08 -5.53
N PRO A 82 10.87 -18.99 -5.30
CA PRO A 82 11.45 -17.96 -4.44
C PRO A 82 11.14 -16.53 -4.90
N TYR A 83 11.02 -16.29 -6.20
CA TYR A 83 10.67 -14.96 -6.74
C TYR A 83 9.23 -14.58 -6.38
N LEU A 84 8.29 -15.54 -6.42
CA LEU A 84 6.92 -15.26 -6.02
C LEU A 84 6.78 -15.07 -4.50
N ARG A 85 7.61 -15.74 -3.69
CA ARG A 85 7.63 -15.50 -2.25
C ARG A 85 8.00 -14.06 -1.88
N THR A 86 8.85 -13.38 -2.65
CA THR A 86 9.18 -11.98 -2.37
C THR A 86 7.98 -11.04 -2.52
N ARG A 87 6.93 -11.46 -3.25
CA ARG A 87 5.67 -10.69 -3.36
C ARG A 87 4.89 -10.62 -2.06
N ARG A 88 5.18 -11.50 -1.09
CA ARG A 88 4.67 -11.38 0.29
C ARG A 88 5.00 -10.00 0.86
N ASP A 89 6.24 -9.56 0.74
CA ASP A 89 6.72 -8.31 1.33
C ASP A 89 6.03 -7.10 0.68
N ASP A 90 5.80 -7.18 -0.64
CA ASP A 90 5.01 -6.17 -1.37
C ASP A 90 3.59 -6.07 -0.80
N VAL A 91 2.91 -7.19 -0.54
CA VAL A 91 1.57 -7.22 0.08
C VAL A 91 1.60 -6.59 1.47
N GLU A 92 2.59 -6.93 2.31
CA GLU A 92 2.73 -6.37 3.65
C GLU A 92 2.90 -4.85 3.60
N HIS A 93 3.75 -4.35 2.71
CA HIS A 93 4.01 -2.92 2.52
C HIS A 93 2.76 -2.17 2.04
N VAL A 94 2.09 -2.71 1.03
CA VAL A 94 0.85 -2.15 0.46
C VAL A 94 -0.23 -2.03 1.54
N VAL A 95 -0.46 -3.10 2.30
CA VAL A 95 -1.46 -3.11 3.37
C VAL A 95 -1.09 -2.18 4.51
N SER A 96 0.20 -2.13 4.90
CA SER A 96 0.70 -1.24 5.94
C SER A 96 0.40 0.24 5.65
N ARG A 97 0.43 0.65 4.38
CA ARG A 97 0.06 2.02 3.98
C ARG A 97 -1.39 2.34 4.31
N VAL A 98 -2.34 1.49 3.88
CA VAL A 98 -3.78 1.69 4.19
C VAL A 98 -4.02 1.61 5.70
N GLN A 99 -3.32 0.70 6.39
CA GLN A 99 -3.40 0.55 7.84
C GLN A 99 -2.99 1.83 8.57
N ARG A 100 -1.93 2.51 8.13
CA ARG A 100 -1.45 3.79 8.70
C ARG A 100 -2.44 4.93 8.50
N VAL A 101 -3.07 4.99 7.32
CA VAL A 101 -4.14 5.96 7.05
C VAL A 101 -5.32 5.71 8.00
N LEU A 102 -5.74 4.45 8.14
CA LEU A 102 -6.82 4.08 9.05
C LEU A 102 -6.51 4.49 10.49
N THR A 103 -5.31 4.24 10.98
CA THR A 103 -4.92 4.53 12.37
C THR A 103 -4.45 5.97 12.59
N ARG A 104 -4.53 6.83 11.56
CA ARG A 104 -4.06 8.23 11.57
C ARG A 104 -2.62 8.35 12.08
N THR A 105 -1.79 7.35 11.80
CA THR A 105 -0.40 7.28 12.28
C THR A 105 0.58 7.81 11.23
N GLU A 106 0.07 8.47 10.20
CA GLU A 106 0.90 9.18 9.25
C GLU A 106 1.53 10.39 9.93
N ARG A 107 2.84 10.32 10.15
CA ARG A 107 3.66 11.53 10.03
C ARG A 107 3.55 11.97 8.58
N GLU A 108 3.08 13.19 8.36
CA GLU A 108 3.29 13.92 7.11
C GLU A 108 4.75 13.70 6.68
N LEU A 109 4.96 13.16 5.48
CA LEU A 109 6.29 13.20 4.89
C LEU A 109 6.62 14.69 4.76
N PRO A 110 7.71 15.21 5.37
CA PRO A 110 8.04 16.61 5.25
C PRO A 110 8.15 16.94 3.77
N GLY A 111 7.23 17.80 3.30
CA GLY A 111 7.25 18.32 1.94
C GLY A 111 8.64 18.87 1.65
N GLY A 112 9.22 18.42 0.54
CA GLY A 112 10.62 18.62 0.21
C GLY A 112 11.07 20.09 0.16
N GLN A 113 11.41 20.65 1.30
CA GLN A 113 12.38 21.73 1.40
C GLN A 113 13.74 21.09 1.66
N VAL A 114 14.42 20.76 0.58
CA VAL A 114 15.89 20.78 0.61
C VAL A 114 16.26 22.26 0.75
N PRO A 115 16.89 22.71 1.84
CA PRO A 115 17.38 24.06 1.91
C PRO A 115 18.48 24.18 0.84
N LEU A 116 18.24 25.00 -0.19
CA LEU A 116 19.29 25.53 -1.05
C LEU A 116 20.18 26.42 -0.18
N THR A 117 21.14 25.83 0.51
CA THR A 117 22.21 26.60 1.15
C THR A 117 23.08 27.18 0.03
N LYS A 118 23.11 28.51 0.01
CA LYS A 118 23.81 29.34 -0.97
C LYS A 118 25.29 28.99 -0.98
N LYS A 119 25.85 28.84 -2.19
CA LYS A 119 27.30 28.94 -2.43
C LYS A 119 27.82 30.22 -1.79
N LYS A 120 28.84 30.09 -0.95
CA LYS A 120 29.87 31.11 -0.72
C LYS A 120 31.17 30.58 -1.29
#